data_AF-Q4WI42-F1
#
_entry.id   AF-Q4WI42-F1
#
_cell.length_a   1.000
_cell.length_b   1.000
_cell.length_c   1.000
_cell.angle_alpha   90.00
_cell.angle_beta   90.00
_cell.angle_gamma   90.00
#
_symmetry.space_group_name_H-M   'P 1'
#
loop_
_entity.id
_entity.type
_entity.pdbx_description
1 polymer ?
#
loop_
_entity_poly.entity_id
_entity_poly.type
_entity_poly.pdbx_seq_one_letter_code
_entity_poly.pdbx_strand_id
1 'polypeptide(L)'
;MDTDSPTETRSTEPSTLLKILHWDKLFESDTPPRLGIEVGKRLPFTALSAFSVGMAIGSSHGSKKAAYRFRAENAHRFPTTSTGWFQYHKTKNYIAIVGGVKEGMKMGFKLSAGALAFCIFEETVDYARHDRRDFLSTVTAGLSFSGIYSLLARHDVYTAARTTKLGLKLSMAYGLMQDALETLKGNRPAYVDFILGNRVSKSED
;
A
#
# COMPACT_ATOMS: atom_id res chain seq x y z
N MET A 1 13.24 63.15 25.35
CA MET A 1 14.40 62.24 25.39
C MET A 1 13.78 60.89 25.18
N ASP A 2 13.46 60.61 23.92
CA ASP A 2 12.50 59.58 23.53
C ASP A 2 13.24 58.60 22.63
N THR A 3 13.56 57.46 23.22
CA THR A 3 14.26 56.35 22.59
C THR A 3 13.25 55.53 21.80
N ASP A 4 13.18 55.74 20.49
CA ASP A 4 12.42 54.86 19.60
C ASP A 4 13.34 53.72 19.14
N SER A 5 13.03 52.51 19.61
CA SER A 5 13.74 51.27 19.27
C SER A 5 12.91 50.55 18.21
N PRO A 6 13.47 50.13 17.06
CA PRO A 6 12.69 49.41 16.07
C PRO A 6 12.43 47.98 16.55
N THR A 7 11.16 47.63 16.71
CA THR A 7 10.70 46.27 16.95
C THR A 7 10.94 45.42 15.70
N GLU A 8 12.03 44.66 15.66
CA GLU A 8 12.22 43.59 14.69
C GLU A 8 11.17 42.49 14.91
N THR A 9 10.18 42.41 14.01
CA THR A 9 9.29 41.26 13.91
C THR A 9 10.05 40.08 13.33
N ARG A 10 10.65 39.29 14.23
CA ARG A 10 11.30 38.02 13.92
C ARG A 10 10.26 37.03 13.39
N SER A 11 10.26 36.79 12.08
CA SER A 11 9.48 35.73 11.44
C SER A 11 9.93 34.37 11.98
N THR A 12 9.13 33.76 12.84
CA THR A 12 9.31 32.39 13.31
C THR A 12 8.92 31.43 12.19
N GLU A 13 9.91 31.03 11.38
CA GLU A 13 9.84 29.87 10.49
C GLU A 13 9.27 28.66 11.26
N PRO A 14 8.07 28.13 10.93
CA PRO A 14 7.54 26.97 11.62
C PRO A 14 8.45 25.77 11.33
N SER A 15 8.98 25.20 12.41
CA SER A 15 9.95 24.12 12.40
C SER A 15 9.55 23.01 11.44
N THR A 16 10.48 22.59 10.60
CA THR A 16 10.33 21.52 9.61
C THR A 16 9.69 20.25 10.18
N LEU A 17 9.89 19.97 11.47
CA LEU A 17 9.26 18.86 12.18
C LEU A 17 7.75 19.02 12.37
N LEU A 18 7.25 20.22 12.61
CA LEU A 18 5.81 20.48 12.63
C LEU A 18 5.24 20.37 11.22
N LYS A 19 5.96 20.84 10.19
CA LYS A 19 5.56 20.53 8.80
C LYS A 19 5.54 19.02 8.56
N ILE A 20 6.48 18.25 9.14
CA ILE A 20 6.56 16.76 9.15
C ILE A 20 5.40 16.07 9.86
N LEU A 21 4.90 16.68 10.93
CA LEU A 21 3.78 16.12 11.68
C LEU A 21 2.43 16.36 10.97
N HIS A 22 2.29 17.49 10.25
CA HIS A 22 1.05 17.87 9.55
C HIS A 22 1.08 17.54 8.04
N TRP A 23 1.75 16.46 7.62
CA TRP A 23 1.79 16.06 6.20
C TRP A 23 0.43 15.67 5.64
N ASP A 24 -0.50 15.30 6.50
CA ASP A 24 -1.91 15.04 6.16
C ASP A 24 -2.58 16.28 5.57
N LYS A 25 -2.26 17.49 6.06
CA LYS A 25 -2.80 18.75 5.54
C LYS A 25 -2.30 19.13 4.14
N LEU A 26 -1.20 18.55 3.66
CA LEU A 26 -0.70 18.79 2.30
C LEU A 26 -1.57 18.12 1.23
N PHE A 27 -2.35 17.12 1.63
CA PHE A 27 -3.25 16.35 0.74
C PHE A 27 -4.73 16.60 1.06
N GLU A 28 -5.01 17.55 1.95
CA GLU A 28 -6.37 17.99 2.24
C GLU A 28 -6.87 18.78 1.03
N SER A 29 -7.86 18.22 0.35
CA SER A 29 -8.47 18.77 -0.86
C SER A 29 -9.96 18.98 -0.64
N ASP A 30 -10.51 20.07 -1.17
CA ASP A 30 -11.93 20.42 -1.06
C ASP A 30 -12.87 19.48 -1.86
N THR A 31 -12.32 18.49 -2.58
CA THR A 31 -13.09 17.53 -3.37
C THR A 31 -13.47 16.29 -2.56
N PRO A 32 -14.65 15.69 -2.85
CA PRO A 32 -15.20 14.60 -2.07
C PRO A 32 -14.23 13.41 -1.99
N PRO A 33 -13.77 13.02 -0.78
CA PRO A 33 -12.69 12.04 -0.57
C PRO A 33 -12.93 10.75 -1.36
N ARG A 34 -11.88 10.22 -1.99
CA ARG A 34 -11.92 8.94 -2.72
C ARG A 34 -12.43 7.84 -1.77
N LEU A 35 -13.48 7.11 -2.18
CA LEU A 35 -14.24 6.16 -1.35
C LEU A 35 -15.00 6.74 -0.12
N GLY A 36 -15.01 8.06 0.11
CA GLY A 36 -15.67 8.73 1.23
C GLY A 36 -14.85 8.75 2.53
N ILE A 37 -13.54 8.46 2.46
CA ILE A 37 -12.64 8.38 3.62
C ILE A 37 -11.46 9.33 3.43
N GLU A 38 -11.24 10.21 4.40
CA GLU A 38 -10.09 11.13 4.44
C GLU A 38 -8.75 10.38 4.37
N VAL A 39 -7.75 11.01 3.72
CA VAL A 39 -6.41 10.45 3.48
C VAL A 39 -5.75 9.99 4.79
N GLY A 40 -5.88 10.79 5.86
CA GLY A 40 -5.33 10.48 7.18
C GLY A 40 -5.87 9.19 7.81
N LYS A 41 -7.11 8.81 7.48
CA LYS A 41 -7.71 7.53 7.92
C LYS A 41 -7.43 6.42 6.91
N ARG A 42 -7.39 6.73 5.60
CA ARG A 42 -7.18 5.76 4.52
C ARG A 42 -5.82 5.08 4.58
N LEU A 43 -4.75 5.83 4.91
CA LEU A 43 -3.39 5.30 5.02
C LEU A 43 -3.26 4.19 6.07
N PRO A 44 -3.62 4.38 7.36
CA PRO A 44 -3.50 3.32 8.36
C PRO A 44 -4.42 2.14 8.07
N PHE A 45 -5.65 2.35 7.57
CA PHE A 45 -6.54 1.23 7.20
C PHE A 45 -5.97 0.39 6.06
N THR A 46 -5.40 1.03 5.04
CA THR A 46 -4.77 0.33 3.92
C THR A 46 -3.51 -0.40 4.36
N ALA A 47 -2.69 0.23 5.21
CA ALA A 47 -1.50 -0.40 5.78
C ALA A 47 -1.81 -1.62 6.64
N LEU A 48 -2.84 -1.55 7.49
CA LEU A 48 -3.27 -2.62 8.38
C LEU A 48 -3.91 -3.79 7.61
N SER A 49 -4.74 -3.49 6.61
CA SER A 49 -5.34 -4.51 5.76
C SER A 49 -4.28 -5.23 4.91
N ALA A 50 -3.36 -4.48 4.29
CA ALA A 50 -2.23 -5.05 3.55
C ALA A 50 -1.30 -5.88 4.45
N PHE A 51 -1.04 -5.41 5.67
CA PHE A 51 -0.27 -6.15 6.67
C PHE A 51 -0.95 -7.48 7.02
N SER A 52 -2.25 -7.45 7.29
CA SER A 52 -3.03 -8.64 7.66
C SER A 52 -3.04 -9.69 6.54
N VAL A 53 -3.25 -9.25 5.30
CA VAL A 53 -3.18 -10.13 4.11
C VAL A 53 -1.77 -10.68 3.92
N GLY A 54 -0.74 -9.85 4.05
CA GLY A 54 0.66 -10.27 3.93
C GLY A 54 1.09 -11.25 5.03
N MET A 55 0.59 -11.06 6.25
CA MET A 55 0.81 -11.96 7.38
C MET A 55 0.12 -13.31 7.15
N ALA A 56 -1.12 -13.32 6.64
CA ALA A 56 -1.84 -14.56 6.33
C ALA A 56 -1.14 -15.40 5.24
N ILE A 57 -0.76 -14.77 4.13
CA ILE A 57 -0.07 -15.45 3.03
C ILE A 57 1.34 -15.88 3.46
N GLY A 58 2.09 -14.98 4.12
CA GLY A 58 3.44 -15.24 4.60
C GLY A 58 3.49 -16.34 5.66
N SER A 59 2.52 -16.38 6.58
CA SER A 59 2.45 -17.43 7.61
C SER A 59 2.11 -18.80 7.04
N SER A 60 1.16 -18.89 6.11
CA SER A 60 0.85 -20.13 5.40
C SER A 60 2.06 -20.66 4.63
N HIS A 61 2.76 -19.78 3.92
CA HIS A 61 3.96 -20.15 3.16
C HIS A 61 5.13 -20.55 4.07
N GLY A 62 5.43 -19.75 5.10
CA GLY A 62 6.51 -19.99 6.05
C GLY A 62 6.31 -21.27 6.86
N SER A 63 5.07 -21.53 7.30
CA SER A 63 4.71 -22.74 8.05
C SER A 63 4.94 -24.01 7.22
N LYS A 64 4.45 -24.02 5.97
CA LYS A 64 4.68 -25.15 5.05
C LYS A 64 6.17 -25.37 4.79
N LYS A 65 6.92 -24.30 4.50
CA LYS A 65 8.37 -24.37 4.25
C LYS A 65 9.14 -24.95 5.43
N ALA A 66 8.86 -24.49 6.65
CA ALA A 66 9.50 -24.99 7.87
C ALA A 66 9.11 -26.45 8.16
N ALA A 67 7.84 -26.81 7.95
CA ALA A 67 7.36 -28.19 8.11
C ALA A 67 8.02 -29.15 7.10
N TYR A 68 8.18 -28.76 5.84
CA TYR A 68 8.85 -29.59 4.83
C TYR A 68 10.34 -29.76 5.12
N ARG A 69 11.02 -28.69 5.57
CA ARG A 69 12.42 -28.78 6.00
C ARG A 69 12.59 -29.76 7.15
N PHE A 70 11.76 -29.66 8.19
CA PHE A 70 11.78 -30.58 9.32
C PHE A 70 11.58 -32.04 8.88
N ARG A 71 10.63 -32.29 7.95
CA ARG A 71 10.40 -33.63 7.41
C ARG A 71 11.57 -34.14 6.57
N ALA A 72 12.22 -33.28 5.80
CA ALA A 72 13.39 -33.64 5.01
C ALA A 72 14.58 -33.97 5.91
N GLU A 73 14.85 -33.15 6.93
CA GLU A 73 15.91 -33.37 7.92
C GLU A 73 15.69 -34.67 8.71
N ASN A 74 14.44 -34.99 9.06
CA ASN A 74 14.11 -36.19 9.84
C ASN A 74 13.68 -37.39 8.98
N ALA A 75 13.83 -37.34 7.64
CA ALA A 75 13.45 -38.44 6.77
C ALA A 75 14.23 -39.74 7.03
N HIS A 76 15.38 -39.64 7.70
CA HIS A 76 16.20 -40.78 8.11
C HIS A 76 16.01 -41.19 9.58
N ARG A 77 15.22 -40.44 10.37
CA ARG A 77 14.99 -40.65 11.81
C ARG A 77 13.50 -40.73 12.13
N PHE A 78 12.84 -41.78 11.63
CA PHE A 78 11.44 -42.01 11.99
C PHE A 78 11.33 -42.68 13.37
N PRO A 79 10.48 -42.15 14.27
CA PRO A 79 10.24 -42.80 15.55
C PRO A 79 9.53 -44.15 15.36
N THR A 80 9.97 -45.15 16.12
CA THR A 80 9.39 -46.51 16.11
C THR A 80 8.37 -46.72 17.24
N THR A 81 8.32 -45.81 18.23
CA THR A 81 7.41 -45.88 19.38
C THR A 81 6.27 -44.87 19.26
N SER A 82 5.10 -45.19 19.84
CA SER A 82 3.94 -44.29 19.86
C SER A 82 4.24 -42.95 20.54
N THR A 83 5.00 -42.98 21.64
CA THR A 83 5.43 -41.75 22.36
C THR A 83 6.37 -40.89 21.51
N GLY A 84 7.26 -41.50 20.73
CA GLY A 84 8.15 -40.79 19.80
C GLY A 84 7.37 -40.06 18.70
N TRP A 85 6.30 -40.65 18.19
CA TRP A 85 5.41 -40.02 17.22
C TRP A 85 4.71 -38.77 17.76
N PHE A 86 4.32 -38.77 19.04
CA PHE A 86 3.74 -37.59 19.68
C PHE A 86 4.75 -36.44 19.74
N GLN A 87 5.97 -36.71 20.22
CA GLN A 87 7.03 -35.69 20.29
C GLN A 87 7.42 -35.17 18.91
N TYR A 88 7.50 -36.04 17.91
CA TYR A 88 7.76 -35.66 16.52
C TYR A 88 6.73 -34.65 15.99
N HIS A 89 5.44 -34.92 16.21
CA HIS A 89 4.37 -34.01 15.78
C HIS A 89 4.37 -32.69 16.56
N LYS A 90 4.65 -32.72 17.88
CA LYS A 90 4.79 -31.53 18.71
C LYS A 90 5.91 -30.61 18.19
N THR A 91 7.09 -31.17 17.96
CA THR A 91 8.25 -30.43 17.46
C THR A 91 8.02 -29.90 16.04
N LYS A 92 7.43 -30.72 15.16
CA LYS A 92 7.05 -30.30 13.79
C LYS A 92 6.11 -29.10 13.81
N ASN A 93 5.05 -29.15 14.62
CA ASN A 93 4.09 -28.05 14.72
C ASN A 93 4.73 -26.80 15.32
N TYR A 94 5.60 -26.94 16.33
CA TYR A 94 6.31 -25.80 16.91
C TYR A 94 7.18 -25.10 15.86
N ILE A 95 8.01 -25.85 15.13
CA ILE A 95 8.89 -25.31 14.08
C ILE A 95 8.08 -24.68 12.95
N ALA A 96 6.95 -25.30 12.57
CA ALA A 96 6.03 -24.75 11.57
C ALA A 96 5.40 -23.42 12.02
N ILE A 97 4.95 -23.32 13.28
CA ILE A 97 4.38 -22.08 13.82
C ILE A 97 5.43 -20.97 13.86
N VAL A 98 6.62 -21.24 14.39
CA VAL A 98 7.71 -20.24 14.46
C VAL A 98 8.13 -19.78 13.05
N GLY A 99 8.26 -20.71 12.11
CA GLY A 99 8.54 -20.39 10.70
C GLY A 99 7.43 -19.56 10.05
N GLY A 100 6.17 -19.87 10.35
CA GLY A 100 5.00 -19.11 9.90
C GLY A 100 4.99 -17.69 10.44
N VAL A 101 5.19 -17.49 11.74
CA VAL A 101 5.21 -16.15 12.35
C VAL A 101 6.35 -15.30 11.77
N LYS A 102 7.55 -15.86 11.67
CA LYS A 102 8.72 -15.12 11.15
C LYS A 102 8.53 -14.66 9.70
N GLU A 103 8.09 -15.56 8.82
CA GLU A 103 7.86 -15.22 7.42
C GLU A 103 6.61 -14.34 7.25
N GLY A 104 5.57 -14.56 8.05
CA GLY A 104 4.36 -13.76 8.11
C GLY A 104 4.65 -12.30 8.46
N MET A 105 5.42 -12.03 9.52
CA MET A 105 5.80 -10.67 9.90
C MET A 105 6.63 -10.00 8.80
N LYS A 106 7.62 -10.70 8.24
CA LYS A 106 8.46 -10.19 7.15
C LYS A 106 7.64 -9.80 5.92
N MET A 107 6.73 -10.67 5.48
CA MET A 107 5.87 -10.43 4.34
C MET A 107 4.82 -9.35 4.64
N GLY A 108 4.23 -9.35 5.84
CA GLY A 108 3.28 -8.34 6.30
C GLY A 108 3.88 -6.93 6.23
N PHE A 109 5.07 -6.72 6.80
CA PHE A 109 5.75 -5.42 6.71
C PHE A 109 6.11 -5.02 5.28
N LYS A 110 6.59 -5.96 4.46
CA LYS A 110 6.93 -5.68 3.06
C LYS A 110 5.70 -5.23 2.26
N LEU A 111 4.56 -5.89 2.45
CA LEU A 111 3.31 -5.54 1.78
C LEU A 111 2.72 -4.23 2.31
N SER A 112 2.74 -4.02 3.63
CA SER A 112 2.27 -2.79 4.25
C SER A 112 3.07 -1.57 3.79
N ALA A 113 4.41 -1.67 3.77
CA ALA A 113 5.27 -0.61 3.24
C ALA A 113 5.01 -0.34 1.75
N GLY A 114 4.82 -1.40 0.96
CA GLY A 114 4.47 -1.25 -0.46
C GLY A 114 3.10 -0.59 -0.68
N ALA A 115 2.10 -0.95 0.13
CA ALA A 115 0.77 -0.37 0.06
C ALA A 115 0.75 1.10 0.48
N LEU A 116 1.48 1.47 1.54
CA LEU A 116 1.65 2.87 1.94
C LEU A 116 2.32 3.69 0.85
N ALA A 117 3.42 3.20 0.28
CA ALA A 117 4.09 3.88 -0.81
C ALA A 117 3.16 4.06 -2.02
N PHE A 118 2.38 3.03 -2.37
CA PHE A 118 1.38 3.12 -3.43
C PHE A 118 0.33 4.20 -3.15
N CYS A 119 -0.23 4.25 -1.94
CA CYS A 119 -1.20 5.30 -1.57
C CYS A 119 -0.61 6.71 -1.63
N ILE A 120 0.65 6.89 -1.23
CA ILE A 120 1.34 8.18 -1.35
C ILE A 120 1.51 8.56 -2.82
N PHE A 121 1.88 7.61 -3.69
CA PHE A 121 1.96 7.85 -5.13
C PHE A 121 0.60 8.20 -5.74
N GLU A 122 -0.46 7.49 -5.34
CA GLU A 122 -1.83 7.76 -5.79
C GLU A 122 -2.24 9.20 -5.44
N GLU A 123 -2.02 9.62 -4.19
CA GLU A 123 -2.35 10.97 -3.73
C GLU A 123 -1.50 12.05 -4.43
N THR A 124 -0.21 11.76 -4.68
CA THR A 124 0.68 12.68 -5.42
C THR A 124 0.21 12.89 -6.86
N VAL A 125 -0.26 11.82 -7.52
CA VAL A 125 -0.77 11.89 -8.89
C VAL A 125 -2.14 12.58 -8.94
N ASP A 126 -3.01 12.34 -7.97
CA ASP A 126 -4.32 12.98 -7.86
C ASP A 126 -4.17 14.51 -7.64
N TYR A 127 -3.22 14.94 -6.79
CA TYR A 127 -2.87 16.36 -6.60
C TYR A 127 -2.32 17.00 -7.89
N ALA A 128 -1.41 16.30 -8.58
CA ALA A 128 -0.80 16.81 -9.82
C ALA A 128 -1.79 16.95 -10.99
N ARG A 129 -2.95 16.28 -10.94
CA ARG A 129 -3.97 16.27 -12.00
C ARG A 129 -5.17 17.19 -11.72
N HIS A 130 -5.03 18.16 -10.82
CA HIS A 130 -6.12 19.07 -10.44
C HIS A 130 -7.37 18.30 -9.95
N ASP A 131 -7.16 17.26 -9.15
CA ASP A 131 -8.21 16.54 -8.43
C ASP A 131 -9.20 15.75 -9.29
N ARG A 132 -8.83 15.45 -10.54
CA ARG A 132 -9.55 14.47 -11.37
C ARG A 132 -9.20 13.04 -10.94
N ARG A 133 -10.04 12.51 -10.05
CA ARG A 133 -9.96 11.15 -9.50
C ARG A 133 -10.56 10.14 -10.48
N ASP A 134 -9.76 9.75 -11.47
CA ASP A 134 -10.13 8.73 -12.45
C ASP A 134 -9.19 7.52 -12.37
N PHE A 135 -9.64 6.36 -12.86
CA PHE A 135 -8.83 5.17 -13.12
C PHE A 135 -7.41 5.41 -13.66
N LEU A 136 -7.26 6.42 -14.51
CA LEU A 136 -6.00 6.78 -15.15
C LEU A 136 -4.96 7.29 -14.15
N SER A 137 -5.36 7.87 -13.02
CA SER A 137 -4.42 8.28 -11.96
C SER A 137 -3.87 7.05 -11.24
N THR A 138 -4.72 6.09 -10.90
CA THR A 138 -4.35 4.82 -10.27
C THR A 138 -3.45 3.97 -11.16
N VAL A 139 -3.69 3.95 -12.48
CA VAL A 139 -2.82 3.26 -13.44
C VAL A 139 -1.46 3.96 -13.55
N THR A 140 -1.43 5.29 -13.58
CA THR A 140 -0.17 6.06 -13.62
C THR A 140 0.63 5.86 -12.34
N ALA A 141 -0.02 5.91 -11.18
CA ALA A 141 0.58 5.66 -9.87
C ALA A 141 1.13 4.22 -9.78
N GLY A 142 0.36 3.23 -10.23
CA GLY A 142 0.79 1.83 -10.28
C GLY A 142 1.97 1.58 -11.21
N LEU A 143 1.99 2.22 -12.39
CA LEU A 143 3.12 2.15 -13.31
C LEU A 143 4.38 2.80 -12.73
N SER A 144 4.27 3.99 -12.16
CA SER A 144 5.37 4.69 -11.47
C SER A 144 5.93 3.88 -10.30
N PHE A 145 5.05 3.33 -9.45
CA PHE A 145 5.45 2.46 -8.34
C PHE A 145 6.15 1.19 -8.85
N SER A 146 5.65 0.57 -9.91
CA SER A 146 6.26 -0.62 -10.52
C SER A 146 7.63 -0.33 -11.15
N GLY A 147 7.80 0.85 -11.77
CA GLY A 147 9.05 1.29 -12.37
C GLY A 147 10.12 1.54 -11.31
N ILE A 148 9.78 2.26 -10.25
CA ILE A 148 10.67 2.52 -9.11
C ILE A 148 11.05 1.20 -8.43
N TYR A 149 10.09 0.30 -8.21
CA TYR A 149 10.36 -1.02 -7.64
C TYR A 149 11.33 -1.84 -8.51
N SER A 150 11.14 -1.82 -9.84
CA SER A 150 12.00 -2.56 -10.77
C SER A 150 13.44 -2.02 -10.81
N LEU A 151 13.61 -0.70 -10.68
CA LEU A 151 14.93 -0.06 -10.61
C LEU A 151 15.65 -0.39 -9.30
N LEU A 152 14.95 -0.30 -8.16
CA LEU A 152 15.51 -0.61 -6.84
C LEU A 152 15.93 -2.08 -6.71
N ALA A 153 15.21 -2.99 -7.35
CA ALA A 153 15.50 -4.41 -7.31
C ALA A 153 16.48 -4.91 -8.40
N ARG A 154 17.02 -4.01 -9.24
CA ARG A 154 18.01 -4.31 -10.31
C ARG A 154 17.65 -5.56 -11.13
N HIS A 155 16.38 -5.67 -11.52
CA HIS A 155 15.92 -6.83 -12.28
C HIS A 155 16.49 -6.84 -13.70
N ASP A 156 16.84 -8.03 -14.19
CA ASP A 156 17.09 -8.27 -15.61
C ASP A 156 15.85 -7.93 -16.46
N VAL A 157 16.05 -7.52 -17.71
CA VAL A 157 15.04 -6.91 -18.61
C VAL A 157 13.79 -7.79 -18.73
N TYR A 158 13.96 -9.11 -18.76
CA TYR A 158 12.85 -10.07 -18.83
C TYR A 158 12.03 -10.14 -17.54
N THR A 159 12.69 -10.00 -16.38
CA THR A 159 12.00 -10.00 -15.07
C THR A 159 11.31 -8.67 -14.81
N ALA A 160 11.95 -7.56 -15.20
CA ALA A 160 11.35 -6.23 -15.18
C ALA A 160 10.05 -6.19 -16.00
N ALA A 161 10.09 -6.66 -17.25
CA ALA A 161 8.92 -6.69 -18.13
C ALA A 161 7.74 -7.49 -17.54
N ARG A 162 8.03 -8.63 -16.89
CA ARG A 162 6.99 -9.44 -16.22
C ARG A 162 6.38 -8.71 -15.03
N THR A 163 7.21 -8.04 -14.23
CA THR A 163 6.76 -7.24 -13.07
C THR A 163 5.93 -6.05 -13.50
N THR A 164 6.34 -5.32 -14.55
CA THR A 164 5.57 -4.20 -15.11
C THR A 164 4.24 -4.68 -15.69
N LYS A 165 4.21 -5.79 -16.43
CA LYS A 165 2.95 -6.36 -16.96
C LYS A 165 2.00 -6.78 -15.85
N LEU A 166 2.53 -7.34 -14.76
CA LEU A 166 1.73 -7.69 -13.59
C LEU A 166 1.21 -6.42 -12.88
N GLY A 167 2.08 -5.43 -12.69
CA GLY A 167 1.72 -4.13 -12.11
C GLY A 167 0.59 -3.45 -12.89
N LEU A 168 0.71 -3.39 -14.22
CA LEU A 168 -0.32 -2.85 -15.11
C LEU A 168 -1.66 -3.59 -14.97
N LYS A 169 -1.65 -4.93 -14.99
CA LYS A 169 -2.89 -5.71 -14.83
C LYS A 169 -3.56 -5.47 -13.48
N LEU A 170 -2.77 -5.41 -12.42
CA LEU A 170 -3.27 -5.21 -11.06
C LEU A 170 -3.79 -3.78 -10.87
N SER A 171 -3.07 -2.76 -11.32
CA SER A 171 -3.53 -1.37 -11.26
C SER A 171 -4.79 -1.18 -12.09
N MET A 172 -4.87 -1.85 -13.24
CA MET A 172 -6.08 -1.81 -14.07
C MET A 172 -7.28 -2.50 -13.40
N ALA A 173 -7.09 -3.66 -12.79
CA ALA A 173 -8.18 -4.32 -12.09
C ALA A 173 -8.62 -3.51 -10.86
N TYR A 174 -7.66 -2.95 -10.12
CA TYR A 174 -7.93 -2.21 -8.90
C TYR A 174 -8.66 -0.89 -9.17
N GLY A 175 -8.19 -0.10 -10.12
CA GLY A 175 -8.84 1.18 -10.42
C GLY A 175 -10.24 1.01 -11.05
N LEU A 176 -10.47 0.00 -11.90
CA LEU A 176 -11.82 -0.29 -12.40
C LEU A 176 -12.76 -0.71 -11.26
N MET A 177 -12.23 -1.40 -10.24
CA MET A 177 -12.99 -1.75 -9.05
C MET A 177 -13.29 -0.52 -8.18
N GLN A 178 -12.36 0.43 -8.07
CA GLN A 178 -12.61 1.71 -7.39
C GLN A 178 -13.72 2.49 -8.09
N ASP A 179 -13.64 2.66 -9.42
CA ASP A 179 -14.63 3.40 -10.21
C ASP A 179 -16.03 2.75 -10.14
N ALA A 180 -16.09 1.42 -10.11
CA ALA A 180 -17.35 0.69 -9.93
C ALA A 180 -17.97 0.96 -8.55
N LEU A 181 -17.17 0.95 -7.49
CA LEU A 181 -17.63 1.23 -6.13
C LEU A 181 -18.07 2.69 -5.96
N GLU A 182 -17.43 3.63 -6.64
CA GLU A 182 -17.81 5.05 -6.63
C GLU A 182 -19.12 5.27 -7.40
N THR A 183 -19.28 4.64 -8.56
CA THR A 183 -20.53 4.65 -9.33
C THR A 183 -21.71 4.10 -8.51
N LEU A 184 -21.49 3.00 -7.77
CA LEU A 184 -22.52 2.42 -6.87
C LEU A 184 -22.88 3.33 -5.68
N LYS A 185 -21.93 4.15 -5.21
CA LYS A 185 -22.16 5.14 -4.14
C LYS A 185 -22.82 6.43 -4.63
N GLY A 186 -23.03 6.57 -5.94
CA GLY A 186 -23.67 7.75 -6.54
C GLY A 186 -22.70 8.86 -6.94
N ASN A 187 -21.39 8.70 -6.72
CA ASN A 187 -20.37 9.60 -7.25
C ASN A 187 -19.95 9.09 -8.63
N ARG A 188 -20.37 9.80 -9.69
CA ARG A 188 -20.03 9.43 -11.06
C ARG A 188 -18.55 9.77 -11.34
N PRO A 189 -17.73 8.82 -11.83
CA PRO A 189 -16.37 9.10 -12.28
C PRO A 189 -16.38 10.10 -13.45
N ALA A 190 -15.37 10.97 -13.56
CA ALA A 190 -15.38 12.06 -14.54
C ALA A 190 -15.39 11.55 -16.00
N TYR A 191 -14.87 10.34 -16.26
CA TYR A 191 -14.95 9.73 -17.59
C TYR A 191 -16.38 9.32 -17.98
N VAL A 192 -17.24 8.99 -17.01
CA VAL A 192 -18.64 8.65 -17.26
C VAL A 192 -19.39 9.90 -17.70
N ASP A 193 -19.11 11.06 -17.10
CA ASP A 193 -19.69 12.34 -17.52
C ASP A 193 -19.16 12.82 -18.88
N PHE A 194 -17.89 12.54 -19.19
CA PHE A 194 -17.31 12.78 -20.53
C PHE A 194 -17.93 11.88 -21.61
N ILE A 195 -18.16 10.60 -21.31
CA ILE A 195 -18.80 9.64 -22.24
C ILE A 195 -20.31 9.91 -22.37
N LEU A 196 -21.00 10.32 -21.29
CA LEU A 196 -22.39 10.75 -21.32
C LEU A 196 -22.58 12.15 -21.95
N GLY A 197 -21.50 12.85 -22.30
CA GLY A 197 -21.57 14.10 -23.06
C GLY A 197 -22.02 15.32 -22.26
N ASN A 198 -22.04 15.26 -20.92
CA ASN A 198 -22.31 16.44 -20.11
C ASN A 198 -21.04 17.29 -20.01
N ARG A 199 -20.89 18.23 -20.96
CA ARG A 199 -19.99 19.37 -20.80
C ARG A 199 -20.44 20.14 -19.56
N VAL A 200 -19.72 19.99 -18.45
CA VAL A 200 -19.82 20.90 -17.32
C VAL A 200 -19.51 22.29 -17.87
N SER A 201 -20.54 23.12 -18.01
CA SER A 201 -20.38 24.54 -18.29
C SER A 201 -19.61 25.14 -17.12
N LYS A 202 -18.42 25.62 -17.42
CA LYS A 202 -17.61 26.46 -16.54
C LYS A 202 -18.47 27.66 -16.12
N SER A 203 -19.02 27.65 -14.91
CA SER A 203 -19.55 28.86 -14.29
C SER A 203 -18.35 29.60 -13.71
N GLU A 204 -17.93 30.65 -14.41
CA GLU A 204 -17.17 31.75 -13.82
C GLU A 204 -18.05 32.41 -12.76
N ASP A 205 -17.53 32.52 -11.53
CA ASP A 205 -17.52 33.72 -10.67
C ASP A 205 -16.67 33.45 -9.41
#